data_AF-A0A2W5Q3J2-F1
#
_entry.id   AF-A0A2W5Q3J2-F1
#
_cell.length_a   1.000
_cell.length_b   1.000
_cell.length_c   1.000
_cell.angle_alpha   90.00
_cell.angle_beta   90.00
_cell.angle_gamma   90.00
#
_symmetry.space_group_name_H-M   'P 1'
#
loop_
_entity.id
_entity.type
_entity.pdbx_description
1 polymer ?
#
loop_
_entity_poly.entity_id
_entity_poly.type
_entity_poly.pdbx_seq_one_letter_code
_entity_poly.pdbx_strand_id
1 'polypeptide(L)'
;MSDIFREVDEALQREKVAKLWKTYGPTLLLAAIVLVLGTAATTAYKSWKTHENRAETAKLITAAEDKDIAAGFEKAAGETKGEHKSVALLNAASKYADKKNFTKATELYDAVSRDQSAPSDLRDIANIYYARSAMLAAPDKTPDFKGLIARIEPVANNSDSAFRLQAKLDTALLYGNGLKDYAKALTLLTGFDEAIVPDSLKEKALALKNVYEYEQSQKAPVAASAQKQPE
;
A
#
# COMPACT_ATOMS: atom_id res chain seq x y z
N MET A 1 -4.30 77.34 8.12
CA MET A 1 -4.65 77.12 6.70
C MET A 1 -4.24 75.69 6.31
N SER A 2 -4.93 74.68 6.82
CA SER A 2 -4.61 73.27 6.53
C SER A 2 -5.84 72.35 6.48
N ASP A 3 -7.03 72.83 6.89
CA ASP A 3 -8.23 71.98 6.93
C ASP A 3 -8.93 71.84 5.57
N ILE A 4 -8.99 72.89 4.75
CA ILE A 4 -9.67 72.84 3.42
C ILE A 4 -8.94 71.91 2.44
N PHE A 5 -7.60 71.84 2.47
CA PHE A 5 -6.86 70.91 1.61
C PHE A 5 -6.99 69.44 2.07
N ARG A 6 -7.18 69.20 3.37
CA ARG A 6 -7.48 67.86 3.91
C ARG A 6 -8.89 67.39 3.55
N GLU A 7 -9.89 68.28 3.60
CA GLU A 7 -11.27 67.96 3.21
C GLU A 7 -11.41 67.64 1.71
N VAL A 8 -10.67 68.34 0.85
CA VAL A 8 -10.68 68.09 -0.61
C VAL A 8 -9.95 66.79 -0.96
N ASP A 9 -8.79 66.50 -0.34
CA ASP A 9 -8.11 65.21 -0.53
C ASP A 9 -8.93 64.04 0.04
N GLU A 10 -9.64 64.22 1.16
CA GLU A 10 -10.57 63.21 1.69
C GLU A 10 -11.74 62.92 0.74
N ALA A 11 -12.33 63.95 0.13
CA ALA A 11 -13.40 63.78 -0.84
C ALA A 11 -12.91 63.02 -2.10
N LEU A 12 -11.72 63.35 -2.61
CA LEU A 12 -11.11 62.67 -3.75
C LEU A 12 -10.69 61.23 -3.45
N GLN A 13 -10.21 60.94 -2.24
CA GLN A 13 -9.93 59.57 -1.81
C GLN A 13 -11.22 58.74 -1.67
N ARG A 14 -12.27 59.31 -1.08
CA ARG A 14 -13.58 58.65 -0.97
C ARG A 14 -14.16 58.32 -2.34
N GLU A 15 -14.05 59.23 -3.30
CA GLU A 15 -14.57 59.02 -4.65
C GLU A 15 -13.78 57.95 -5.43
N LYS A 16 -12.44 57.91 -5.27
CA LYS A 16 -11.58 56.87 -5.84
C LYS A 16 -11.89 55.49 -5.26
N VAL A 17 -12.04 55.39 -3.94
CA VAL A 17 -12.41 54.15 -3.25
C VAL A 17 -13.82 53.70 -3.66
N ALA A 18 -14.77 54.63 -3.74
CA ALA A 18 -16.14 54.33 -4.18
C ALA A 18 -16.19 53.86 -5.65
N LYS A 19 -15.38 54.43 -6.53
CA LYS A 19 -15.30 54.04 -7.95
C LYS A 19 -14.66 52.66 -8.13
N LEU A 20 -13.64 52.34 -7.33
CA LEU A 20 -13.03 51.01 -7.29
C LEU A 20 -14.03 49.97 -6.74
N TRP A 21 -14.75 50.29 -5.66
CA TRP A 21 -15.77 49.40 -5.10
C TRP A 21 -16.96 49.19 -6.03
N LYS A 22 -17.40 50.21 -6.76
CA LYS A 22 -18.50 50.09 -7.73
C LYS A 22 -18.11 49.22 -8.94
N THR A 23 -16.83 49.22 -9.32
CA THR A 23 -16.31 48.43 -10.45
C THR A 23 -15.95 46.99 -10.05
N TYR A 24 -15.21 46.81 -8.95
CA TYR A 24 -14.67 45.51 -8.53
C TYR A 24 -15.47 44.84 -7.40
N GLY A 25 -16.25 45.60 -6.63
CA GLY A 25 -17.04 45.08 -5.51
C GLY A 25 -17.98 43.92 -5.90
N PRO A 26 -18.74 44.00 -7.01
CA PRO A 26 -19.56 42.88 -7.48
C PRO A 26 -18.73 41.63 -7.82
N THR A 27 -17.56 41.79 -8.46
CA THR A 27 -16.66 40.67 -8.80
C THR A 27 -16.05 40.04 -7.56
N LEU A 28 -15.64 40.85 -6.59
CA LEU A 28 -15.05 40.41 -5.34
C LEU A 28 -16.10 39.69 -4.47
N LEU A 29 -17.35 40.17 -4.48
CA LEU A 29 -18.49 39.52 -3.85
C LEU A 29 -18.81 38.18 -4.52
N LEU A 30 -18.85 38.13 -5.86
CA LEU A 30 -19.05 36.88 -6.61
C LEU A 30 -17.95 35.86 -6.29
N ALA A 31 -16.68 36.28 -6.26
CA ALA A 31 -15.55 35.43 -5.89
C ALA A 31 -15.69 34.88 -4.46
N ALA A 32 -16.09 35.73 -3.50
CA ALA A 32 -16.35 35.31 -2.13
C ALA A 32 -17.50 34.29 -2.04
N ILE A 33 -18.59 34.50 -2.79
CA ILE A 33 -19.72 33.55 -2.84
C ILE A 33 -19.28 32.21 -3.42
N VAL A 34 -18.53 32.21 -4.54
CA VAL A 34 -18.02 30.98 -5.15
C VAL A 34 -17.10 30.22 -4.19
N LEU A 35 -16.23 30.92 -3.47
CA LEU A 35 -15.38 30.30 -2.45
C LEU A 35 -16.20 29.64 -1.35
N VAL A 36 -17.18 30.35 -0.78
CA VAL A 36 -18.06 29.81 0.27
C VAL A 36 -18.85 28.60 -0.22
N LEU A 37 -19.41 28.67 -1.44
CA LEU A 37 -20.13 27.54 -2.03
C LEU A 37 -19.21 26.34 -2.31
N GLY A 38 -17.99 26.58 -2.77
CA GLY A 38 -16.98 25.53 -2.97
C GLY A 38 -16.60 24.84 -1.65
N THR A 39 -16.38 25.61 -0.59
CA THR A 39 -16.10 25.06 0.74
C THR A 39 -17.32 24.36 1.34
N ALA A 40 -18.53 24.88 1.16
CA ALA A 40 -19.76 24.25 1.63
C ALA A 40 -20.02 22.91 0.93
N ALA A 41 -19.84 22.86 -0.40
CA ALA A 41 -20.00 21.63 -1.18
C ALA A 41 -19.00 20.55 -0.76
N THR A 42 -17.72 20.90 -0.60
CA THR A 42 -16.67 19.96 -0.16
C THR A 42 -16.91 19.46 1.26
N THR A 43 -17.33 20.34 2.18
CA THR A 43 -17.62 19.98 3.57
C THR A 43 -18.86 19.08 3.69
N ALA A 44 -19.92 19.38 2.93
CA ALA A 44 -21.13 18.57 2.89
C ALA A 44 -20.83 17.15 2.36
N TYR A 45 -20.08 17.05 1.25
CA TYR A 45 -19.66 15.76 0.68
C TYR A 45 -18.81 14.96 1.67
N LYS A 46 -17.83 15.61 2.32
CA LYS A 46 -16.98 14.99 3.32
C LYS A 46 -17.80 14.47 4.50
N SER A 47 -18.72 15.27 5.04
CA SER A 47 -19.58 14.87 6.17
C SER A 47 -20.40 13.62 5.84
N TRP A 48 -21.04 13.59 4.66
CA TRP A 48 -21.80 12.43 4.21
C TRP A 48 -20.92 11.17 4.09
N LYS A 49 -19.75 11.28 3.46
CA LYS A 49 -18.81 10.17 3.35
C LYS A 49 -18.28 9.68 4.70
N THR A 50 -18.04 10.61 5.63
CA THR A 50 -17.57 10.27 6.98
C THR A 50 -18.62 9.50 7.77
N HIS A 51 -19.91 9.83 7.59
CA HIS A 51 -21.00 9.11 8.24
C HIS A 51 -21.11 7.66 7.73
N GLU A 52 -21.04 7.46 6.41
CA GLU A 52 -21.03 6.13 5.79
C GLU A 52 -19.82 5.30 6.27
N ASN A 53 -18.62 5.88 6.23
CA ASN A 53 -17.39 5.21 6.67
C ASN A 53 -17.44 4.80 8.16
N ARG A 54 -18.04 5.63 9.03
CA ARG A 54 -18.23 5.27 10.45
C ARG A 54 -19.13 4.05 10.62
N ALA A 55 -20.22 3.99 9.87
CA ALA A 55 -21.14 2.85 9.92
C ALA A 55 -20.46 1.56 9.42
N GLU A 56 -19.68 1.62 8.35
CA GLU A 56 -18.92 0.47 7.84
C GLU A 56 -17.81 0.04 8.81
N THR A 57 -17.09 1.00 9.40
CA THR A 57 -16.05 0.72 10.42
C THR A 57 -16.63 0.04 11.66
N ALA A 58 -17.82 0.44 12.11
CA ALA A 58 -18.49 -0.20 13.25
C ALA A 58 -18.75 -1.69 13.02
N LYS A 59 -19.02 -2.10 11.76
CA LYS A 59 -19.17 -3.51 11.40
C LYS A 59 -17.85 -4.27 11.53
N LEU A 60 -16.72 -3.66 11.18
CA LEU A 60 -15.39 -4.25 11.35
C LEU A 60 -15.03 -4.42 12.83
N ILE A 61 -15.38 -3.44 13.67
CA ILE A 61 -15.18 -3.53 15.12
C ILE A 61 -16.00 -4.69 15.69
N THR A 62 -17.29 -4.77 15.32
CA THR A 62 -18.17 -5.86 15.74
C THR A 62 -17.64 -7.23 15.30
N ALA A 63 -17.10 -7.33 14.07
CA ALA A 63 -16.48 -8.55 13.57
C ALA A 63 -15.24 -8.97 14.37
N ALA A 64 -14.47 -8.02 14.88
CA ALA A 64 -13.29 -8.28 15.71
C ALA A 64 -13.64 -8.86 17.09
N GLU A 65 -14.88 -8.65 17.55
CA GLU A 65 -15.41 -9.15 18.83
C GLU A 65 -16.17 -10.48 18.68
N ASP A 66 -16.32 -10.99 17.46
CA ASP A 66 -17.02 -12.25 17.21
C ASP A 66 -16.27 -13.44 17.84
N LYS A 67 -17.03 -14.46 18.28
CA LYS A 67 -16.47 -15.72 18.78
C LYS A 67 -15.66 -16.44 17.71
N ASP A 68 -16.13 -16.40 16.47
CA ASP A 68 -15.32 -16.77 15.30
C ASP A 68 -14.97 -15.51 14.50
N ILE A 69 -13.90 -14.84 14.94
CA ILE A 69 -13.37 -13.62 14.33
C ILE A 69 -13.22 -13.76 12.81
N ALA A 70 -12.80 -14.94 12.30
CA ALA A 70 -12.62 -15.14 10.86
C ALA A 70 -13.95 -15.06 10.10
N ALA A 71 -14.98 -15.77 10.60
CA ALA A 71 -16.33 -15.75 10.04
C ALA A 71 -17.02 -14.39 10.24
N GLY A 72 -16.79 -13.73 11.38
CA GLY A 72 -17.27 -12.38 11.66
C GLY A 72 -16.77 -11.38 10.61
N PHE A 73 -15.49 -11.43 10.25
CA PHE A 73 -14.93 -10.59 9.20
C PHE A 73 -15.43 -10.95 7.79
N GLU A 74 -15.63 -12.23 7.46
CA GLU A 74 -16.28 -12.61 6.18
C GLU A 74 -17.71 -12.05 6.09
N LYS A 75 -18.48 -12.11 7.18
CA LYS A 75 -19.81 -11.51 7.23
C LYS A 75 -19.74 -9.99 7.03
N ALA A 76 -18.84 -9.30 7.73
CA ALA A 76 -18.65 -7.86 7.57
C ALA A 76 -18.23 -7.50 6.13
N ALA A 77 -17.44 -8.33 5.46
CA ALA A 77 -17.08 -8.13 4.05
C ALA A 77 -18.30 -8.17 3.11
N GLY A 78 -19.32 -8.98 3.42
CA GLY A 78 -20.59 -9.02 2.69
C GLY A 78 -21.48 -7.79 2.91
N GLU A 79 -21.25 -7.06 4.01
CA GLU A 79 -22.05 -5.91 4.44
C GLU A 79 -21.37 -4.55 4.20
N THR A 80 -20.13 -4.55 3.71
CA THR A 80 -19.29 -3.35 3.49
C THR A 80 -18.86 -3.26 2.03
N LYS A 81 -18.31 -2.11 1.63
CA LYS A 81 -17.86 -1.87 0.24
C LYS A 81 -16.45 -1.27 0.20
N GLY A 82 -15.84 -1.31 -0.98
CA GLY A 82 -14.55 -0.69 -1.27
C GLY A 82 -13.45 -1.06 -0.26
N GLU A 83 -12.86 -0.04 0.37
CA GLU A 83 -11.78 -0.20 1.35
C GLU A 83 -12.18 -1.04 2.57
N HIS A 84 -13.38 -0.85 3.14
CA HIS A 84 -13.80 -1.58 4.34
C HIS A 84 -14.00 -3.07 4.04
N LYS A 85 -14.58 -3.40 2.88
CA LYS A 85 -14.67 -4.79 2.41
C LYS A 85 -13.29 -5.42 2.27
N SER A 86 -12.34 -4.67 1.70
CA SER A 86 -10.97 -5.13 1.52
C SER A 86 -10.29 -5.39 2.87
N VAL A 87 -10.43 -4.47 3.82
CA VAL A 87 -9.93 -4.63 5.19
C VAL A 87 -10.58 -5.83 5.89
N ALA A 88 -11.89 -6.02 5.75
CA ALA A 88 -12.60 -7.18 6.31
C ALA A 88 -12.03 -8.49 5.77
N LEU A 89 -11.92 -8.62 4.44
CA LEU A 89 -11.38 -9.81 3.79
C LEU A 89 -9.92 -10.08 4.17
N LEU A 90 -9.07 -9.05 4.25
CA LEU A 90 -7.68 -9.18 4.70
C LEU A 90 -7.58 -9.72 6.13
N ASN A 91 -8.43 -9.22 7.03
CA ASN A 91 -8.48 -9.68 8.42
C ASN A 91 -9.01 -11.11 8.52
N ALA A 92 -10.09 -11.44 7.80
CA ALA A 92 -10.60 -12.81 7.70
C ALA A 92 -9.50 -13.77 7.21
N ALA A 93 -8.82 -13.42 6.10
CA ALA A 93 -7.74 -14.20 5.53
C ALA A 93 -6.60 -14.44 6.53
N SER A 94 -6.19 -13.40 7.27
CA SER A 94 -5.17 -13.52 8.32
C SER A 94 -5.62 -14.47 9.42
N LYS A 95 -6.89 -14.44 9.85
CA LYS A 95 -7.40 -15.35 10.89
C LYS A 95 -7.52 -16.78 10.42
N TYR A 96 -7.82 -17.02 9.14
CA TYR A 96 -7.72 -18.36 8.55
C TYR A 96 -6.27 -18.84 8.47
N ALA A 97 -5.33 -17.97 8.11
CA ALA A 97 -3.91 -18.29 8.12
C ALA A 97 -3.38 -18.62 9.53
N ASP A 98 -3.79 -17.88 10.56
CA ASP A 98 -3.48 -18.17 11.97
C ASP A 98 -3.95 -19.58 12.36
N LYS A 99 -5.12 -20.00 11.86
CA LYS A 99 -5.70 -21.35 12.03
C LYS A 99 -5.10 -22.39 11.06
N LYS A 100 -4.04 -22.04 10.32
CA LYS A 100 -3.40 -22.87 9.27
C LYS A 100 -4.33 -23.29 8.12
N ASN A 101 -5.49 -22.64 7.96
CA ASN A 101 -6.35 -22.82 6.81
C ASN A 101 -5.88 -21.92 5.66
N PHE A 102 -4.73 -22.28 5.09
CA PHE A 102 -4.08 -21.51 4.04
C PHE A 102 -4.85 -21.52 2.72
N THR A 103 -5.65 -22.56 2.44
CA THR A 103 -6.54 -22.59 1.27
C THR A 103 -7.55 -21.45 1.32
N LYS A 104 -8.28 -21.33 2.44
CA LYS A 104 -9.26 -20.26 2.62
C LYS A 104 -8.60 -18.88 2.70
N ALA A 105 -7.45 -18.78 3.36
CA ALA A 105 -6.68 -17.52 3.38
C ALA A 105 -6.29 -17.09 1.96
N THR A 106 -5.82 -18.02 1.13
CA THR A 106 -5.44 -17.77 -0.26
C THR A 106 -6.62 -17.25 -1.08
N GLU A 107 -7.80 -17.86 -0.95
CA GLU A 107 -9.02 -17.41 -1.64
C GLU A 107 -9.40 -15.96 -1.27
N LEU A 108 -9.32 -15.62 0.02
CA LEU A 108 -9.70 -14.29 0.50
C LEU A 108 -8.66 -13.22 0.09
N TYR A 109 -7.36 -13.53 0.15
CA TYR A 109 -6.32 -12.64 -0.38
C TYR A 109 -6.43 -12.46 -1.91
N ASP A 110 -6.80 -13.52 -2.63
CA ASP A 110 -7.04 -13.47 -4.07
C ASP A 110 -8.21 -12.55 -4.41
N ALA A 111 -9.29 -12.62 -3.63
CA ALA A 111 -10.45 -11.75 -3.81
C ALA A 111 -10.09 -10.26 -3.67
N VAL A 112 -9.32 -9.89 -2.64
CA VAL A 112 -8.91 -8.48 -2.42
C VAL A 112 -7.98 -8.00 -3.51
N SER A 113 -6.96 -8.78 -3.86
CA SER A 113 -5.97 -8.37 -4.87
C SER A 113 -6.53 -8.19 -6.28
N ARG A 114 -7.67 -8.82 -6.59
CA ARG A 114 -8.37 -8.67 -7.88
C ARG A 114 -9.46 -7.59 -7.86
N ASP A 115 -9.87 -7.10 -6.69
CA ASP A 115 -10.95 -6.12 -6.54
C ASP A 115 -10.44 -4.72 -6.94
N GLN A 116 -10.86 -4.22 -8.11
CA GLN A 116 -10.45 -2.91 -8.61
C GLN A 116 -11.03 -1.74 -7.79
N SER A 117 -12.03 -2.00 -6.94
CA SER A 117 -12.56 -1.00 -6.01
C SER A 117 -11.72 -0.89 -4.73
N ALA A 118 -10.80 -1.84 -4.49
CA ALA A 118 -9.86 -1.79 -3.39
C ALA A 118 -8.74 -0.76 -3.67
N PRO A 119 -8.30 0.03 -2.68
CA PRO A 119 -7.08 0.83 -2.78
C PRO A 119 -5.87 0.02 -3.25
N SER A 120 -4.96 0.65 -4.02
CA SER A 120 -3.75 -0.02 -4.53
C SER A 120 -2.95 -0.71 -3.45
N ASP A 121 -2.77 -0.04 -2.31
CA ASP A 121 -1.96 -0.54 -1.20
C ASP A 121 -2.55 -1.81 -0.58
N LEU A 122 -3.89 -1.90 -0.53
CA LEU A 122 -4.58 -3.11 -0.06
C LEU A 122 -4.48 -4.26 -1.07
N ARG A 123 -4.45 -3.96 -2.37
CA ARG A 123 -4.21 -4.99 -3.40
C ARG A 123 -2.77 -5.47 -3.39
N ASP A 124 -1.81 -4.57 -3.22
CA ASP A 124 -0.39 -4.88 -3.15
C ASP A 124 -0.08 -5.83 -1.99
N ILE A 125 -0.55 -5.49 -0.78
CA ILE A 125 -0.37 -6.35 0.38
C ILE A 125 -1.13 -7.69 0.23
N ALA A 126 -2.30 -7.68 -0.41
CA ALA A 126 -3.04 -8.90 -0.72
C ALA A 126 -2.30 -9.81 -1.70
N ASN A 127 -1.63 -9.27 -2.72
CA ASN A 127 -0.79 -10.04 -3.65
C ASN A 127 0.38 -10.73 -2.93
N ILE A 128 1.03 -10.01 -2.01
CA ILE A 128 2.12 -10.53 -1.19
C ILE A 128 1.62 -11.69 -0.31
N TYR A 129 0.54 -11.48 0.44
CA TYR A 129 0.01 -12.51 1.33
C TYR A 129 -0.62 -13.68 0.59
N TYR A 130 -1.24 -13.46 -0.57
CA TYR A 130 -1.70 -14.50 -1.47
C TYR A 130 -0.56 -15.47 -1.81
N ALA A 131 0.60 -14.95 -2.19
CA ALA A 131 1.71 -15.81 -2.55
C ALA A 131 2.24 -16.63 -1.36
N ARG A 132 2.34 -16.00 -0.18
CA ARG A 132 2.74 -16.69 1.05
C ARG A 132 1.76 -17.80 1.42
N SER A 133 0.46 -17.51 1.40
CA SER A 133 -0.56 -18.49 1.74
C SER A 133 -0.65 -19.60 0.70
N ALA A 134 -0.50 -19.28 -0.58
CA ALA A 134 -0.50 -20.25 -1.67
C ALA A 134 0.66 -21.26 -1.54
N MET A 135 1.85 -20.80 -1.11
CA MET A 135 2.98 -21.69 -0.82
C MET A 135 2.70 -22.67 0.33
N LEU A 136 1.83 -22.31 1.26
CA LEU A 136 1.50 -23.11 2.45
C LEU A 136 0.20 -23.91 2.29
N ALA A 137 -0.61 -23.63 1.27
CA ALA A 137 -1.92 -24.24 1.06
C ALA A 137 -1.88 -25.70 0.62
N ALA A 138 -0.79 -26.13 -0.02
CA ALA A 138 -0.63 -27.51 -0.49
C ALA A 138 0.78 -28.01 -0.16
N PRO A 139 1.04 -28.44 1.09
CA PRO A 139 2.38 -28.85 1.51
C PRO A 139 2.95 -30.03 0.70
N ASP A 140 2.07 -30.88 0.15
CA ASP A 140 2.47 -32.04 -0.66
C ASP A 140 2.63 -31.73 -2.15
N LYS A 141 2.41 -30.48 -2.58
CA LYS A 141 2.50 -30.08 -3.98
C LYS A 141 3.48 -28.94 -4.15
N THR A 142 4.30 -29.02 -5.20
CA THR A 142 5.15 -27.90 -5.60
C THR A 142 4.28 -26.74 -6.07
N PRO A 143 4.36 -25.56 -5.43
CA PRO A 143 3.64 -24.37 -5.89
C PRO A 143 4.12 -23.90 -7.27
N ASP A 144 3.26 -23.21 -8.02
CA ASP A 144 3.65 -22.51 -9.25
C ASP A 144 4.46 -21.25 -8.89
N PHE A 145 5.75 -21.44 -8.62
CA PHE A 145 6.64 -20.33 -8.25
C PHE A 145 6.70 -19.24 -9.33
N LYS A 146 6.61 -19.60 -10.62
CA LYS A 146 6.65 -18.61 -11.71
C LYS A 146 5.40 -17.74 -11.70
N GLY A 147 4.22 -18.36 -11.56
CA GLY A 147 2.96 -17.63 -11.42
C GLY A 147 2.91 -16.73 -10.18
N LEU A 148 3.45 -17.20 -9.05
CA LEU A 148 3.56 -16.39 -7.84
C LEU A 148 4.50 -15.19 -8.00
N ILE A 149 5.68 -15.39 -8.62
CA ILE A 149 6.63 -14.31 -8.92
C ILE A 149 5.97 -13.27 -9.82
N ALA A 150 5.35 -13.69 -10.93
CA ALA A 150 4.71 -12.78 -11.88
C ALA A 150 3.62 -11.90 -11.24
N ARG A 151 3.02 -12.36 -10.14
CA ARG A 151 1.99 -11.63 -9.39
C ARG A 151 2.58 -10.58 -8.43
N ILE A 152 3.72 -10.86 -7.80
CA ILE A 152 4.35 -9.95 -6.81
C ILE A 152 5.31 -8.97 -7.47
N GLU A 153 5.93 -9.35 -8.60
CA GLU A 153 6.92 -8.55 -9.30
C GLU A 153 6.46 -7.12 -9.64
N PRO A 154 5.19 -6.86 -10.05
CA PRO A 154 4.70 -5.49 -10.22
C PRO A 154 4.80 -4.64 -8.94
N VAL A 155 4.56 -5.23 -7.76
CA VAL A 155 4.68 -4.56 -6.46
C VAL A 155 6.16 -4.33 -6.12
N ALA A 156 7.02 -5.33 -6.37
CA ALA A 156 8.46 -5.24 -6.12
C ALA A 156 9.17 -4.18 -6.98
N ASN A 157 8.63 -3.90 -8.17
CA ASN A 157 9.18 -2.94 -9.12
C ASN A 157 8.53 -1.55 -9.04
N ASN A 158 7.43 -1.40 -8.29
CA ASN A 158 6.77 -0.12 -8.09
C ASN A 158 7.50 0.72 -7.03
N SER A 159 8.16 1.81 -7.42
CA SER A 159 8.85 2.74 -6.50
C SER A 159 7.94 3.38 -5.47
N ASP A 160 6.65 3.53 -5.80
CA ASP A 160 5.69 4.27 -5.00
C ASP A 160 4.95 3.37 -4.00
N SER A 161 5.07 2.05 -4.15
CA SER A 161 4.42 1.09 -3.25
C SER A 161 5.12 1.06 -1.89
N ALA A 162 4.35 1.28 -0.82
CA ALA A 162 4.82 1.11 0.55
C ALA A 162 5.31 -0.32 0.84
N PHE A 163 4.86 -1.30 0.05
CA PHE A 163 5.20 -2.71 0.22
C PHE A 163 6.32 -3.19 -0.72
N ARG A 164 6.95 -2.29 -1.49
CA ARG A 164 8.00 -2.63 -2.46
C ARG A 164 9.12 -3.49 -1.87
N LEU A 165 9.66 -3.09 -0.71
CA LEU A 165 10.75 -3.82 -0.07
C LEU A 165 10.30 -5.20 0.40
N GLN A 166 9.08 -5.32 0.94
CA GLN A 166 8.53 -6.60 1.34
C GLN A 166 8.31 -7.52 0.13
N ALA A 167 7.79 -6.97 -0.98
CA ALA A 167 7.60 -7.68 -2.23
C ALA A 167 8.94 -8.13 -2.82
N LYS A 168 9.99 -7.30 -2.79
CA LYS A 168 11.35 -7.70 -3.23
C LYS A 168 11.90 -8.87 -2.41
N LEU A 169 11.75 -8.82 -1.08
CA LEU A 169 12.20 -9.89 -0.20
C LEU A 169 11.49 -11.22 -0.51
N ASP A 170 10.17 -11.17 -0.68
CA ASP A 170 9.35 -12.34 -0.98
C ASP A 170 9.63 -12.90 -2.39
N THR A 171 9.83 -12.03 -3.39
CA THR A 171 10.24 -12.44 -4.73
C THR A 171 11.63 -13.08 -4.71
N ALA A 172 12.57 -12.54 -3.94
CA ALA A 172 13.89 -13.16 -3.76
C ALA A 172 13.77 -14.57 -3.15
N LEU A 173 12.88 -14.74 -2.16
CA LEU A 173 12.60 -16.04 -1.56
C LEU A 173 12.02 -17.02 -2.58
N LEU A 174 11.08 -16.59 -3.43
CA LEU A 174 10.50 -17.43 -4.49
C LEU A 174 11.55 -17.87 -5.53
N TYR A 175 12.46 -16.97 -5.94
CA TYR A 175 13.56 -17.32 -6.83
C TYR A 175 14.57 -18.28 -6.18
N GLY A 176 15.01 -17.96 -4.96
CA GLY A 176 16.05 -18.72 -4.26
C GLY A 176 15.56 -20.07 -3.77
N ASN A 177 14.47 -20.10 -3.00
CA ASN A 177 13.96 -21.33 -2.41
C ASN A 177 13.19 -22.18 -3.41
N GLY A 178 12.36 -21.54 -4.25
CA GLY A 178 11.47 -22.21 -5.18
C GLY A 178 12.18 -22.61 -6.49
N LEU A 179 12.69 -21.62 -7.22
CA LEU A 179 13.31 -21.84 -8.53
C LEU A 179 14.79 -22.24 -8.48
N LYS A 180 15.44 -22.18 -7.31
CA LYS A 180 16.88 -22.41 -7.13
C LYS A 180 17.74 -21.50 -8.02
N ASP A 181 17.22 -20.30 -8.31
CA ASP A 181 17.89 -19.23 -9.04
C ASP A 181 18.46 -18.22 -8.04
N TYR A 182 19.55 -18.63 -7.38
CA TYR A 182 20.16 -17.85 -6.30
C TYR A 182 20.78 -16.54 -6.84
N ALA A 183 21.25 -16.51 -8.09
CA ALA A 183 21.78 -15.29 -8.71
C ALA A 183 20.72 -14.19 -8.82
N LYS A 184 19.51 -14.52 -9.27
CA LYS A 184 18.39 -13.56 -9.28
C LYS A 184 17.94 -13.17 -7.88
N ALA A 185 17.88 -14.15 -6.97
CA ALA A 185 17.52 -13.88 -5.57
C ALA A 185 18.49 -12.86 -4.93
N LEU A 186 19.81 -13.05 -5.10
CA LEU A 186 20.83 -12.13 -4.60
C LEU A 186 20.73 -10.75 -5.21
N THR A 187 20.43 -10.66 -6.51
CA THR A 187 20.22 -9.37 -7.20
C THR A 187 19.06 -8.60 -6.57
N LEU A 188 17.95 -9.27 -6.25
CA LEU A 188 16.78 -8.65 -5.61
C LEU A 188 17.04 -8.17 -4.18
N LEU A 189 18.03 -8.75 -3.48
CA LEU A 189 18.42 -8.40 -2.12
C LEU A 189 19.43 -7.25 -2.04
N THR A 190 19.85 -6.69 -3.18
CA THR A 190 20.72 -5.52 -3.22
C THR A 190 20.01 -4.26 -2.70
N GLY A 191 20.73 -3.39 -1.99
CA GLY A 191 20.21 -2.13 -1.43
C GLY A 191 19.39 -2.29 -0.14
N PHE A 192 19.27 -3.50 0.42
CA PHE A 192 18.62 -3.69 1.72
C PHE A 192 19.50 -3.23 2.90
N ASP A 193 20.76 -2.90 2.68
CA ASP A 193 21.72 -2.35 3.63
C ASP A 193 21.61 -0.82 3.79
N GLU A 194 20.81 -0.16 2.96
CA GLU A 194 20.60 1.29 3.03
C GLU A 194 19.96 1.75 4.34
N ALA A 195 20.34 2.95 4.81
CA ALA A 195 19.89 3.49 6.10
C ALA A 195 18.36 3.61 6.22
N ILE A 196 17.66 3.85 5.10
CA ILE A 196 16.20 4.03 5.05
C ILE A 196 15.41 2.72 5.25
N VAL A 197 16.07 1.56 5.17
CA VAL A 197 15.41 0.26 5.31
C VAL A 197 15.20 -0.07 6.80
N PRO A 198 13.99 -0.50 7.23
CA PRO A 198 13.76 -0.94 8.60
C PRO A 198 14.64 -2.12 9.00
N ASP A 199 15.15 -2.12 10.23
CA ASP A 199 16.14 -3.12 10.70
C ASP A 199 15.64 -4.56 10.58
N SER A 200 14.36 -4.82 10.85
CA SER A 200 13.77 -6.15 10.69
C SER A 200 13.77 -6.67 9.25
N LEU A 201 13.76 -5.77 8.24
CA LEU A 201 13.91 -6.15 6.84
C LEU A 201 15.38 -6.32 6.46
N LYS A 202 16.27 -5.49 7.02
CA LYS A 202 17.72 -5.65 6.84
C LYS A 202 18.18 -7.02 7.32
N GLU A 203 17.81 -7.39 8.54
CA GLU A 203 18.17 -8.67 9.15
C GLU A 203 17.69 -9.87 8.31
N LYS A 204 16.44 -9.82 7.84
CA LYS A 204 15.88 -10.87 6.97
C LYS A 204 16.61 -10.94 5.63
N ALA A 205 16.88 -9.80 5.00
CA ALA A 205 17.59 -9.76 3.73
C ALA A 205 19.04 -10.27 3.86
N LEU A 206 19.74 -9.90 4.93
CA LEU A 206 21.09 -10.39 5.23
C LEU A 206 21.10 -11.90 5.48
N ALA A 207 20.13 -12.41 6.24
CA ALA A 207 20.00 -13.85 6.45
C ALA A 207 19.79 -14.61 5.14
N LEU A 208 18.88 -14.13 4.27
CA LEU A 208 18.66 -14.73 2.95
C LEU A 208 19.90 -14.62 2.06
N LYS A 209 20.58 -13.48 2.06
CA LYS A 209 21.80 -13.24 1.29
C LYS A 209 22.88 -14.25 1.65
N ASN A 210 23.16 -14.44 2.93
CA ASN A 210 24.16 -15.41 3.40
C ASN A 210 23.84 -16.84 2.96
N VAL A 211 22.57 -17.25 3.07
CA VAL A 211 22.14 -18.59 2.65
C VAL A 211 22.30 -18.75 1.13
N TYR A 212 21.87 -17.77 0.34
CA TYR A 212 21.92 -17.86 -1.12
C TYR A 212 23.33 -17.71 -1.69
N GLU A 213 24.22 -16.94 -1.05
CA GLU A 213 25.64 -16.91 -1.41
C GLU A 213 26.30 -18.26 -1.20
N TYR A 214 26.05 -18.90 -0.05
CA TYR A 214 26.54 -20.25 0.22
C TYR A 214 26.04 -21.26 -0.81
N GLU A 215 24.72 -21.31 -1.05
CA GLU A 215 24.10 -22.21 -2.03
C GLU A 215 24.60 -21.97 -3.46
N GLN A 216 24.77 -20.71 -3.86
CA GLN A 216 25.32 -20.34 -5.17
C GLN A 216 26.76 -20.81 -5.32
N SER A 217 27.59 -20.70 -4.27
CA SER A 217 28.97 -21.19 -4.27
C SER A 217 29.07 -22.71 -4.41
N GLN A 218 28.15 -23.45 -3.77
CA GLN A 218 28.11 -24.92 -3.86
C GLN A 218 27.67 -25.40 -5.25
N LYS A 219 26.85 -24.61 -5.95
CA LYS A 219 26.40 -24.89 -7.31
C LYS A 219 27.48 -24.67 -8.37
N ALA A 220 28.58 -23.99 -8.03
CA ALA A 220 29.74 -23.81 -8.89
C ALA A 220 30.82 -24.84 -8.53
N PRO A 221 30.83 -26.07 -9.11
CA PRO A 221 31.75 -27.09 -8.64
C PRO A 221 33.17 -26.80 -9.15
N VAL A 222 34.11 -26.68 -8.22
CA VAL A 222 35.45 -27.32 -8.29
C VAL A 222 36.20 -27.21 -9.64
N ALA A 223 36.24 -26.05 -10.28
CA ALA A 223 37.12 -25.85 -11.45
C ALA A 223 38.56 -25.45 -11.04
N ALA A 224 38.80 -25.13 -9.76
CA ALA A 224 40.03 -24.48 -9.32
C ALA A 224 41.08 -25.41 -8.66
N SER A 225 40.78 -26.69 -8.41
CA SER A 225 41.72 -27.61 -7.73
C SER A 225 42.46 -28.61 -8.64
N ALA A 226 42.26 -28.56 -9.97
CA ALA A 226 42.96 -29.45 -10.91
C ALA A 226 44.22 -28.84 -11.56
N GLN A 227 44.58 -27.59 -11.26
CA GLN A 227 45.80 -26.95 -11.77
C GLN A 227 46.75 -26.59 -10.62
N LYS A 228 47.37 -27.60 -10.01
CA LYS A 228 48.65 -27.47 -9.29
C LYS A 228 49.22 -28.86 -8.98
N GLN A 229 49.84 -29.47 -9.98
CA GLN A 229 51.01 -30.31 -9.76
C GLN A 229 52.10 -29.85 -10.75
N PRO A 230 53.23 -29.32 -10.25
CA PRO A 230 54.40 -29.05 -11.07
C PRO A 230 55.20 -30.35 -11.26
N GLU A 231 55.56 -30.65 -12.52
CA GLU A 231 56.79 -31.41 -12.82
C GLU A 231 57.91 -30.43 -13.17
#